data_AF-A0A7Z1Q737-F1
#
_entry.id   AF-A0A7Z1Q737-F1
#
_cell.length_a   1.000
_cell.length_b   1.000
_cell.length_c   1.000
_cell.angle_alpha   90.00
_cell.angle_beta   90.00
_cell.angle_gamma   90.00
#
_symmetry.space_group_name_H-M   'P 1'
#
loop_
_entity.id
_entity.type
_entity.pdbx_description
1 polymer ?
#
loop_
_entity_poly.entity_id
_entity_poly.type
_entity_poly.pdbx_seq_one_letter_code
_entity_poly.pdbx_strand_id
1 'polypeptide(L)' 'MADNSMTFSDTLMQLGGEDFLRELTEFMLNRIMEADVTQRINAERHERSNERETYRN' A
#
# COMPACT_ATOMS: atom_id res chain seq x y z
N MET A 1 3.96 15.16 -0.12
CA MET A 1 2.83 14.32 -0.56
C MET A 1 3.16 13.81 -1.95
N ALA A 2 3.38 12.51 -2.12
CA ALA A 2 3.46 11.92 -3.45
C ALA A 2 2.06 11.93 -4.06
N ASP A 3 1.95 12.15 -5.37
CA ASP A 3 0.67 12.01 -6.06
C ASP A 3 0.36 10.52 -6.22
N ASN A 4 -0.41 9.99 -5.27
CA ASN A 4 -0.80 8.58 -5.24
C ASN A 4 -1.54 8.13 -6.52
N SER A 5 -2.10 9.07 -7.30
CA SER A 5 -2.77 8.78 -8.57
C SER A 5 -1.76 8.43 -9.67
N MET A 6 -0.66 9.19 -9.81
CA MET A 6 0.43 8.86 -10.74
C MET A 6 1.05 7.49 -10.44
N THR A 7 1.38 7.22 -9.18
CA THR A 7 1.97 5.93 -8.80
C THR A 7 1.05 4.75 -9.09
N PHE A 8 -0.28 4.96 -9.05
CA PHE A 8 -1.24 3.92 -9.39
C PHE A 8 -1.34 3.69 -10.91
N SER A 9 -1.40 4.75 -11.72
CA SER A 9 -1.37 4.60 -13.19
C SER A 9 -0.08 3.93 -13.67
N ASP A 10 1.07 4.27 -13.09
CA ASP A 10 2.35 3.69 -13.46
C ASP A 10 2.40 2.18 -13.14
N THR A 11 1.93 1.77 -11.95
CA THR A 11 1.81 0.34 -11.62
C THR A 11 0.86 -0.41 -12.54
N LEU A 12 -0.30 0.18 -12.91
CA LEU A 12 -1.24 -0.44 -13.85
C LEU A 12 -0.65 -0.63 -15.24
N MET A 13 0.16 0.32 -15.73
CA MET A 13 0.87 0.18 -17.00
C MET A 13 1.97 -0.90 -16.96
N GLN A 14 2.52 -1.17 -15.78
CA GLN A 14 3.56 -2.19 -15.57
C GLN A 14 2.99 -3.61 -15.33
N LEU A 15 1.77 -3.74 -14.81
CA LEU A 15 1.06 -5.00 -14.52
C LEU A 15 0.57 -5.78 -15.77
N GLY A 16 0.91 -5.35 -16.98
CA GLY A 16 0.38 -5.92 -18.22
C GLY A 16 0.87 -7.34 -18.53
N GLY A 17 -0.02 -8.33 -18.42
CA GLY A 17 0.28 -9.74 -18.72
C GLY A 17 -0.97 -10.62 -18.80
N GLU A 18 -0.77 -11.93 -19.04
CA GLU A 18 -1.84 -12.94 -19.11
C GLU A 18 -2.62 -13.06 -17.80
N ASP A 19 -1.93 -12.89 -16.66
CA ASP A 19 -2.48 -12.94 -15.30
C ASP A 19 -2.86 -11.54 -14.73
N PHE A 20 -3.03 -10.50 -15.57
CA PHE A 20 -3.28 -9.09 -15.14
C PHE A 20 -4.30 -8.94 -13.99
N LEU A 21 -5.43 -9.64 -14.06
CA LEU A 21 -6.46 -9.55 -13.01
C LEU A 21 -6.00 -10.16 -11.68
N ARG A 22 -5.22 -11.26 -11.71
CA ARG A 22 -4.64 -11.86 -10.50
C ARG A 22 -3.66 -10.89 -9.85
N GLU A 23 -2.68 -10.40 -10.62
CA GLU A 23 -1.65 -9.51 -10.11
C GLU A 23 -2.23 -8.19 -9.60
N LEU A 24 -3.25 -7.64 -10.29
CA LEU A 24 -3.99 -6.47 -9.83
C LEU A 24 -4.75 -6.74 -8.51
N THR A 25 -5.40 -7.90 -8.36
CA THR A 25 -6.07 -8.24 -7.09
C THR A 25 -5.08 -8.40 -5.95
N GLU A 26 -3.91 -9.01 -6.19
CA GLU A 26 -2.86 -9.17 -5.18
C GLU A 26 -2.27 -7.81 -4.76
N PHE A 27 -2.01 -6.92 -5.73
CA PHE A 27 -1.57 -5.55 -5.47
C PHE A 27 -2.59 -4.76 -4.62
N MET A 28 -3.88 -4.82 -4.99
CA MET A 28 -4.94 -4.14 -4.25
C MET A 28 -5.13 -4.71 -2.83
N LEU A 29 -5.08 -6.04 -2.66
CA LEU A 29 -5.17 -6.68 -1.34
C LEU A 29 -4.01 -6.26 -0.44
N ASN A 30 -2.78 -6.27 -0.95
CA ASN A 30 -1.61 -5.78 -0.22
C ASN A 30 -1.80 -4.32 0.20
N ARG A 31 -2.28 -3.45 -0.70
CA ARG A 31 -2.51 -2.02 -0.38
C ARG A 31 -3.59 -1.80 0.69
N ILE A 32 -4.67 -2.58 0.66
CA ILE A 32 -5.74 -2.54 1.68
C ILE A 32 -5.21 -3.03 3.03
N MET A 33 -4.45 -4.13 3.06
CA MET A 33 -3.81 -4.62 4.29
C MET A 33 -2.80 -3.61 4.86
N GLU A 34 -2.03 -2.92 4.01
CA GLU A 34 -1.15 -1.85 4.46
C GLU A 34 -1.92 -0.71 5.15
N ALA A 35 -3.04 -0.29 4.56
CA ALA A 35 -3.88 0.79 5.07
C ALA A 35 -4.56 0.44 6.40
N ASP A 36 -5.15 -0.75 6.52
CA ASP A 36 -5.76 -1.26 7.76
C ASP A 36 -4.71 -1.31 8.90
N VAL A 37 -3.52 -1.83 8.64
CA VAL A 37 -2.43 -1.85 9.63
C VAL A 37 -1.95 -0.44 9.99
N THR A 38 -1.87 0.48 9.02
CA THR A 38 -1.52 1.89 9.28
C THR A 38 -2.57 2.59 10.16
N GLN A 39 -3.86 2.34 9.91
CA GLN A 39 -4.97 2.89 10.70
C GLN A 39 -5.00 2.31 12.11
N ARG A 40 -4.76 1.00 12.29
CA ARG A 40 -4.75 0.37 13.61
C ARG A 40 -3.58 0.83 14.49
N ILE A 41 -2.41 1.08 13.90
CA ILE A 41 -1.20 1.42 14.65
C ILE A 41 -1.00 2.96 14.74
N ASN A 42 -1.83 3.75 14.06
CA ASN A 42 -1.65 5.20 13.83
C ASN A 42 -0.24 5.53 13.31
N ALA A 43 0.18 4.77 12.29
CA ALA A 43 1.58 4.61 11.94
C ALA A 43 1.82 4.21 10.49
N GLU A 44 2.40 5.09 9.68
CA GLU A 44 2.95 4.66 8.38
C GLU A 44 4.17 3.74 8.55
N ARG A 45 4.49 2.98 7.50
CA ARG A 45 5.65 2.08 7.50
C ARG A 45 6.93 2.89 7.76
N HIS A 46 7.74 2.47 8.74
CA HIS A 46 8.98 3.11 9.20
C HIS A 46 8.91 4.52 9.85
N GLU A 47 7.79 5.28 9.79
CA GLU A 47 7.79 6.75 10.09
C GLU A 47 8.25 7.18 11.50
N ARG A 48 7.92 6.43 12.56
CA ARG A 48 8.12 6.78 14.01
C ARG A 48 7.38 8.03 14.51
N SER A 49 6.09 7.88 14.81
CA SER A 49 5.30 8.82 15.62
C SER A 49 5.30 8.43 17.12
N ASN A 50 5.04 9.39 18.01
CA ASN A 50 4.91 9.18 19.47
C ASN A 50 3.54 8.64 19.90
N GLU A 51 2.53 8.68 19.03
CA GLU A 51 1.15 8.23 19.31
C GLU A 51 0.89 6.77 18.90
N ARG A 52 1.94 6.02 18.57
CA ARG A 52 1.85 4.67 18.00
C ARG A 52 1.62 3.61 19.06
N GLU A 53 0.70 2.69 18.80
CA GLU A 53 0.43 1.58 19.72
C GLU A 53 1.50 0.48 19.68
N THR A 54 2.11 0.23 18.51
CA THR A 54 3.12 -0.85 18.32
C THR A 54 4.16 -0.52 17.24
N TYR A 55 5.25 -1.28 17.20
CA TYR A 55 6.32 -1.14 16.19
C TYR A 55 6.04 -1.97 14.93
N ARG A 56 6.15 -1.34 13.75
CA ARG A 56 6.09 -1.96 12.42
C ARG A 56 7.43 -1.75 11.70
N ASN A 57 8.19 -2.84 11.54
CA ASN A 57 9.43 -2.89 10.75
C ASN A 57 9.17 -3.10 9.26
#